data_AF-A0A177G797-F1
#
_entry.id   AF-A0A177G797-F1
#
_cell.length_a   1.000
_cell.length_b   1.000
_cell.length_c   1.000
_cell.angle_alpha   90.00
_cell.angle_beta   90.00
_cell.angle_gamma   90.00
#
_symmetry.space_group_name_H-M   'P 1'
#
loop_
_entity.id
_entity.type
_entity.pdbx_description
1 polymer ?
#
loop_
_entity_poly.entity_id
_entity_poly.type
_entity_poly.pdbx_seq_one_letter_code
_entity_poly.pdbx_strand_id
1 'polypeptide(L)'
;MAAKSTGPSRSALRWLGVAAAPAALALGFFWAGGWLSPNRVTQNRLMAELHDAGSYGHGFRRAHAKGVCVTGRFDASGAAASVSKAAIFREHSVPVVGRFALGAGQPYVADNPATVRSMALRFMPKRCAGMACRHEQSARASVAGRAGCFRLLFFPTS
;
A
#
# COMPACT_ATOMS: atom_id res chain seq x y z
N MET A 1 29.76 67.86 4.56
CA MET A 1 29.64 66.53 3.93
C MET A 1 28.16 66.15 3.93
N ALA A 2 27.44 66.37 2.83
CA ALA A 2 26.02 66.06 2.74
C ALA A 2 25.84 64.65 2.19
N ALA A 3 25.32 63.72 3.00
CA ALA A 3 25.02 62.37 2.57
C ALA A 3 23.78 62.39 1.65
N LYS A 4 23.96 61.97 0.39
CA LYS A 4 22.86 61.84 -0.58
C LYS A 4 22.07 60.58 -0.20
N SER A 5 20.83 60.75 0.25
CA SER A 5 19.92 59.63 0.51
C SER A 5 19.61 58.92 -0.82
N THR A 6 20.22 57.77 -1.04
CA THR A 6 19.89 56.85 -2.13
C THR A 6 18.62 56.07 -1.76
N GLY A 7 17.46 56.73 -1.94
CA GLY A 7 16.20 56.01 -2.03
C GLY A 7 16.24 55.07 -3.24
N PRO A 8 15.64 53.85 -3.16
CA PRO A 8 15.66 52.91 -4.26
C PRO A 8 15.02 53.56 -5.50
N SER A 9 15.71 53.48 -6.64
CA SER A 9 15.19 53.92 -7.93
C SER A 9 13.81 53.31 -8.18
N ARG A 10 12.87 54.07 -8.75
CA ARG A 10 11.54 53.56 -9.17
C ARG A 10 11.66 52.31 -10.07
N SER A 11 12.77 52.13 -10.79
CA SER A 11 13.04 50.91 -11.56
C SER A 11 13.34 49.70 -10.68
N ALA A 12 14.07 49.87 -9.57
CA ALA A 12 14.36 48.80 -8.62
C ALA A 12 13.08 48.31 -7.93
N LEU A 13 12.16 49.23 -7.61
CA LEU A 13 10.88 48.87 -6.99
C LEU A 13 9.98 48.04 -7.92
N ARG A 14 10.02 48.29 -9.24
CA ARG A 14 9.27 47.50 -10.24
C ARG A 14 9.82 46.09 -10.39
N TRP A 15 11.15 45.94 -10.43
CA TRP A 15 11.79 44.62 -10.53
C TRP A 15 11.57 43.77 -9.27
N LEU A 16 11.52 44.38 -8.09
CA LEU A 16 11.15 43.68 -6.84
C LEU A 16 9.73 43.09 -6.91
N GLY A 17 8.76 43.82 -7.48
CA GLY A 17 7.39 43.31 -7.66
C GLY A 17 7.31 42.13 -8.63
N VAL A 18 8.06 42.17 -9.73
CA VAL A 18 8.11 41.07 -10.72
C VAL A 18 8.80 39.84 -10.16
N ALA A 19 9.88 40.02 -9.39
CA ALA A 19 10.63 38.90 -8.80
C ALA A 19 9.89 38.23 -7.61
N ALA A 20 8.94 38.93 -6.98
CA ALA A 20 8.23 38.42 -5.80
C ALA A 20 7.40 37.16 -6.10
N ALA A 21 6.65 37.14 -7.20
CA ALA A 21 5.81 36.00 -7.57
C ALA A 21 6.61 34.70 -7.83
N PRO A 22 7.66 34.68 -8.69
CA PRO A 22 8.48 33.49 -8.89
C PRO A 22 9.25 33.10 -7.63
N ALA A 23 9.70 34.05 -6.80
CA ALA A 23 10.34 33.76 -5.52
C ALA A 23 9.37 33.07 -4.55
N ALA A 24 8.12 33.53 -4.45
CA ALA A 24 7.10 32.91 -3.63
C ALA A 24 6.73 31.49 -4.11
N LEU A 25 6.61 31.29 -5.43
CA LEU A 25 6.39 29.97 -6.03
C LEU A 25 7.57 29.03 -5.78
N ALA A 26 8.80 29.49 -5.94
CA ALA A 26 9.99 28.71 -5.66
C ALA A 26 10.06 28.32 -4.17
N LEU A 27 9.80 29.26 -3.26
CA LEU A 27 9.73 28.99 -1.82
C LEU A 27 8.66 27.94 -1.50
N GLY A 28 7.45 28.10 -2.08
CA GLY A 28 6.37 27.14 -1.94
C GLY A 28 6.74 25.75 -2.46
N PHE A 29 7.44 25.68 -3.60
CA PHE A 29 7.96 24.43 -4.16
C PHE A 29 8.99 23.77 -3.25
N PHE A 30 9.98 24.52 -2.73
CA PHE A 30 10.99 23.97 -1.82
C PHE A 30 10.37 23.53 -0.49
N TRP A 31 9.37 24.26 0.00
CA TRP A 31 8.62 23.91 1.20
C TRP A 31 7.79 22.63 0.99
N ALA A 32 7.03 22.53 -0.10
CA ALA A 32 6.23 21.35 -0.46
C ALA A 32 7.12 20.13 -0.74
N GLY A 33 8.22 20.33 -1.47
CA GLY A 33 9.26 19.33 -1.75
C GLY A 33 10.01 18.87 -0.49
N GLY A 34 9.92 19.64 0.60
CA GLY A 34 10.41 19.20 1.91
C GLY A 34 11.86 19.40 2.19
N TRP A 35 12.55 20.15 1.35
CA TRP A 35 13.94 20.52 1.58
C TRP A 35 14.08 21.41 2.83
N LEU A 36 13.00 22.05 3.27
CA LEU A 36 12.94 22.82 4.52
C LEU A 36 12.23 22.10 5.68
N SER A 37 11.90 20.81 5.55
CA SER A 37 11.16 20.05 6.59
C SER A 37 12.01 18.93 7.20
N PRO A 38 12.70 19.16 8.33
CA PRO A 38 13.58 18.15 8.95
C PRO A 38 12.82 16.91 9.48
N ASN A 39 11.52 17.03 9.75
CA ASN A 39 10.69 15.94 10.29
C ASN A 39 9.91 15.16 9.21
N ARG A 40 10.34 15.20 7.94
CA ARG A 40 9.63 14.48 6.89
C ARG A 40 9.80 12.97 7.04
N VAL A 41 8.68 12.25 6.93
CA VAL A 41 8.71 10.78 6.83
C VAL A 41 9.29 10.43 5.47
N THR A 42 10.55 10.01 5.46
CA THR A 42 11.22 9.53 4.25
C THR A 42 11.04 8.03 4.13
N GLN A 43 11.15 7.49 2.90
CA GLN A 43 11.13 6.05 2.67
C GLN A 43 12.17 5.33 3.53
N ASN A 44 13.39 5.87 3.62
CA ASN A 44 14.47 5.27 4.40
C ASN A 44 14.13 5.22 5.89
N ARG A 45 13.56 6.30 6.44
CA ARG A 45 13.13 6.33 7.85
C ARG A 45 12.01 5.33 8.11
N LEU A 46 10.99 5.30 7.26
CA LEU A 46 9.90 4.33 7.37
C LEU A 46 10.42 2.89 7.30
N MET A 47 11.32 2.60 6.35
CA MET A 47 11.88 1.26 6.18
C MET A 47 12.83 0.86 7.31
N ALA A 48 13.54 1.81 7.91
CA ALA A 48 14.36 1.58 9.10
C ALA A 48 13.48 1.26 10.32
N GLU A 49 12.45 2.07 10.57
CA GLU A 49 11.48 1.83 11.67
C GLU A 49 10.78 0.47 11.51
N LEU A 50 10.36 0.12 10.28
CA LEU A 50 9.79 -1.21 9.98
C LEU A 50 10.81 -2.34 10.18
N HIS A 51 12.09 -2.09 9.89
CA HIS A 51 13.14 -3.07 10.09
C HIS A 51 13.40 -3.32 11.58
N ASP A 52 13.56 -2.24 12.35
CA ASP A 52 13.86 -2.28 13.77
C ASP A 52 12.69 -2.89 14.56
N ALA A 53 11.46 -2.44 14.29
CA ALA A 53 10.26 -2.98 14.93
C ALA A 53 9.96 -4.45 14.56
N GLY A 54 10.51 -4.91 13.43
CA GLY A 54 10.28 -6.24 12.86
C GLY A 54 11.48 -7.19 12.96
N SER A 55 12.55 -6.81 13.68
CA SER A 55 13.79 -7.57 13.81
C SER A 55 13.62 -8.79 14.72
N TYR A 56 12.95 -9.83 14.22
CA TYR A 56 12.77 -11.13 14.90
C TYR A 56 13.52 -12.28 14.21
N GLY A 57 14.51 -11.95 13.37
CA GLY A 57 15.32 -12.92 12.61
C GLY A 57 14.75 -13.25 11.23
N HIS A 58 15.51 -14.05 10.48
CA HIS A 58 15.14 -14.45 9.12
C HIS A 58 13.87 -15.32 9.11
N GLY A 59 13.03 -15.11 8.09
CA GLY A 59 11.81 -15.91 7.87
C GLY A 59 10.51 -15.26 8.36
N PHE A 60 10.57 -14.21 9.18
CA PHE A 60 9.39 -13.45 9.61
C PHE A 60 9.19 -12.17 8.78
N ARG A 61 7.94 -11.73 8.68
CA ARG A 61 7.60 -10.46 8.03
C ARG A 61 7.85 -9.31 9.02
N ARG A 62 8.37 -8.18 8.54
CA ARG A 62 8.62 -6.95 9.33
C ARG A 62 7.36 -6.35 9.96
N ALA A 63 6.22 -6.55 9.30
CA ALA A 63 4.87 -6.27 9.80
C ALA A 63 4.00 -7.48 9.46
N HIS A 64 2.90 -7.68 10.18
CA HIS A 64 2.05 -8.86 9.95
C HIS A 64 2.78 -10.18 10.15
N ALA A 65 3.70 -10.23 11.12
CA ALA A 65 4.52 -11.41 11.41
C ALA A 65 3.65 -12.59 11.85
N LYS A 66 2.77 -12.38 12.83
CA LYS A 66 1.79 -13.36 13.28
C LYS A 66 0.55 -13.33 12.39
N GLY A 67 0.12 -14.51 11.92
CA GLY A 67 -1.11 -14.64 11.15
C GLY A 67 -1.46 -16.09 10.81
N VAL A 68 -2.70 -16.31 10.38
CA VAL A 68 -3.27 -17.62 10.04
C VAL A 68 -3.69 -17.66 8.58
N CYS A 69 -3.42 -18.79 7.92
CA CYS A 69 -3.81 -19.02 6.54
C CYS A 69 -5.25 -19.51 6.48
N VAL A 70 -6.01 -19.00 5.51
CA VAL A 70 -7.36 -19.47 5.20
C VAL A 70 -7.52 -19.76 3.70
N THR A 71 -8.31 -20.77 3.34
CA THR A 71 -8.69 -21.08 1.95
C THR A 71 -10.19 -21.00 1.80
N GLY A 72 -10.67 -20.63 0.62
CA GLY A 72 -12.10 -20.52 0.38
C GLY A 72 -12.41 -20.29 -1.09
N ARG A 73 -13.66 -19.89 -1.35
CA ARG A 73 -14.13 -19.49 -2.67
C ARG A 73 -14.81 -18.13 -2.55
N PHE A 74 -14.65 -17.33 -3.59
CA PHE A 74 -15.37 -16.08 -3.78
C PHE A 74 -16.46 -16.33 -4.82
N ASP A 75 -17.71 -16.20 -4.41
CA ASP A 75 -18.86 -16.38 -5.29
C ASP A 75 -19.36 -15.00 -5.72
N ALA A 76 -19.34 -14.73 -7.02
CA ALA A 76 -19.75 -13.45 -7.56
C ALA A 76 -21.26 -13.40 -7.74
N SER A 77 -21.90 -12.36 -7.20
CA SER A 77 -23.32 -12.07 -7.46
C SER A 77 -23.58 -11.50 -8.86
N GLY A 78 -22.53 -11.14 -9.60
CA GLY A 78 -22.62 -10.50 -10.92
C GLY A 78 -22.94 -9.00 -10.87
N ALA A 79 -23.39 -8.45 -9.74
CA ALA A 79 -23.78 -7.03 -9.61
C ALA A 79 -22.64 -6.05 -9.95
N ALA A 80 -21.38 -6.43 -9.69
CA ALA A 80 -20.21 -5.61 -9.97
C ALA A 80 -19.69 -5.74 -11.43
N ALA A 81 -20.27 -6.60 -12.26
CA ALA A 81 -19.79 -6.85 -13.63
C ALA A 81 -20.04 -5.67 -14.59
N SER A 82 -21.02 -4.81 -14.28
CA SER A 82 -21.32 -3.58 -15.04
C SER A 82 -20.33 -2.46 -14.76
N VAL A 83 -19.79 -2.40 -13.53
CA VAL A 83 -18.86 -1.34 -13.08
C VAL A 83 -17.39 -1.77 -13.09
N SER A 84 -17.10 -3.07 -13.28
CA SER A 84 -15.74 -3.59 -13.29
C SER A 84 -15.49 -4.59 -14.42
N LYS A 85 -14.27 -4.53 -14.97
CA LYS A 85 -13.77 -5.47 -16.00
C LYS A 85 -13.06 -6.69 -15.40
N ALA A 86 -12.91 -6.77 -14.08
CA ALA A 86 -12.16 -7.86 -13.44
C ALA A 86 -12.88 -9.20 -13.61
N ALA A 87 -12.12 -10.24 -14.01
CA ALA A 87 -12.66 -11.59 -14.25
C ALA A 87 -13.37 -12.19 -13.01
N ILE A 88 -12.90 -11.85 -11.81
CA ILE A 88 -13.47 -12.36 -10.55
C ILE A 88 -14.95 -12.01 -10.36
N PHE A 89 -15.45 -10.93 -10.97
CA PHE A 89 -16.86 -10.53 -10.85
C PHE A 89 -17.76 -11.13 -11.94
N ARG A 90 -17.16 -11.82 -12.92
CA ARG A 90 -17.87 -12.49 -14.03
C ARG A 90 -17.86 -14.01 -13.89
N GLU A 91 -16.84 -14.55 -13.21
CA GLU A 91 -16.81 -15.96 -12.85
C GLU A 91 -17.80 -16.24 -11.70
N HIS A 92 -18.60 -17.29 -11.83
CA HIS A 92 -19.55 -17.69 -10.78
C HIS A 92 -18.85 -17.95 -9.44
N SER A 93 -17.63 -18.51 -9.48
CA SER A 93 -16.92 -18.89 -8.25
C SER A 93 -15.41 -19.01 -8.46
N VAL A 94 -14.62 -18.27 -7.68
CA VAL A 94 -13.16 -18.13 -7.80
C VAL A 94 -12.46 -18.70 -6.56
N PRO A 95 -11.47 -19.60 -6.69
CA PRO A 95 -10.65 -20.04 -5.55
C PRO A 95 -9.85 -18.88 -4.93
N VAL A 96 -9.81 -18.82 -3.60
CA VAL A 96 -9.07 -17.79 -2.86
C VAL A 96 -8.21 -18.43 -1.77
N VAL A 97 -6.98 -17.94 -1.64
CA VAL A 97 -6.15 -18.15 -0.44
C VAL A 97 -6.03 -16.82 0.27
N GLY A 98 -6.47 -16.77 1.52
CA GLY A 98 -6.39 -15.63 2.40
C GLY A 98 -5.39 -15.81 3.53
N ARG A 99 -5.06 -14.70 4.18
CA ARG A 99 -4.32 -14.68 5.45
C ARG A 99 -4.84 -13.55 6.33
N PHE A 100 -5.23 -13.90 7.56
CA PHE A 100 -5.44 -12.93 8.62
C PHE A 100 -4.14 -12.71 9.38
N ALA A 101 -3.84 -11.47 9.76
CA ALA A 101 -2.63 -11.15 10.48
C ALA A 101 -2.81 -9.99 11.45
N LEU A 102 -2.00 -9.95 12.50
CA LEU A 102 -1.93 -8.82 13.42
C LEU A 102 -1.06 -7.72 12.82
N GLY A 103 -1.26 -6.45 13.16
CA GLY A 103 -0.49 -5.33 12.58
C GLY A 103 1.01 -5.39 12.88
N ALA A 104 1.36 -5.87 14.07
CA ALA A 104 2.72 -5.81 14.61
C ALA A 104 3.74 -6.72 13.87
N GLY A 105 5.02 -6.37 14.02
CA GLY A 105 6.16 -7.18 13.58
C GLY A 105 6.47 -8.37 14.49
N GLN A 106 5.72 -8.57 15.59
CA GLN A 106 6.02 -9.57 16.61
C GLN A 106 5.36 -10.94 16.28
N PRO A 107 6.14 -12.01 16.03
CA PRO A 107 5.58 -13.31 15.63
C PRO A 107 5.01 -14.13 16.81
N TYR A 108 5.37 -13.80 18.04
CA TYR A 108 5.02 -14.57 19.25
C TYR A 108 3.95 -13.89 20.12
N VAL A 109 3.32 -12.84 19.61
CA VAL A 109 2.22 -12.17 20.33
C VAL A 109 1.04 -13.14 20.51
N ALA A 110 0.33 -13.01 21.64
CA ALA A 110 -0.90 -13.75 21.91
C ALA A 110 -1.95 -13.51 20.82
N ASP A 111 -2.85 -14.47 20.61
CA ASP A 111 -3.79 -14.44 19.48
C ASP A 111 -4.91 -13.38 19.60
N ASN A 112 -5.12 -12.81 20.79
CA ASN A 112 -6.13 -11.77 21.03
C ASN A 112 -5.56 -10.48 21.65
N PRO A 113 -4.55 -9.83 21.04
CA PRO A 113 -4.06 -8.55 21.53
C PRO A 113 -5.00 -7.43 21.06
N ALA A 114 -5.07 -6.33 21.80
CA ALA A 114 -5.75 -5.11 21.40
C ALA A 114 -4.96 -4.37 20.31
N THR A 115 -4.96 -4.92 19.09
CA THR A 115 -4.21 -4.40 17.94
C THR A 115 -5.02 -4.56 16.64
N VAL A 116 -4.60 -3.82 15.62
CA VAL A 116 -5.21 -3.87 14.29
C VAL A 116 -5.02 -5.25 13.66
N ARG A 117 -6.04 -5.74 12.96
CA ARG A 117 -6.04 -6.99 12.20
C ARG A 117 -6.16 -6.68 10.72
N SER A 118 -5.33 -7.30 9.90
CA SER A 118 -5.39 -7.21 8.45
C SER A 118 -5.86 -8.53 7.83
N MET A 119 -6.42 -8.43 6.63
CA MET A 119 -6.78 -9.56 5.78
C MET A 119 -6.18 -9.33 4.40
N ALA A 120 -5.42 -10.31 3.91
CA ALA A 120 -4.94 -10.33 2.53
C ALA A 120 -5.56 -11.52 1.80
N LEU A 121 -6.08 -11.30 0.59
CA LEU A 121 -6.71 -12.33 -0.25
C LEU A 121 -5.99 -12.43 -1.59
N ARG A 122 -5.69 -13.65 -2.02
CA ARG A 122 -5.16 -13.98 -3.35
C ARG A 122 -6.21 -14.74 -4.13
N PHE A 123 -6.83 -14.06 -5.10
CA PHE A 123 -7.79 -14.64 -6.04
C PHE A 123 -7.05 -15.37 -7.16
N MET A 124 -7.58 -16.51 -7.59
CA MET A 124 -7.02 -17.31 -8.67
C MET A 124 -8.08 -17.55 -9.77
N PRO A 125 -8.51 -16.50 -10.49
CA PRO A 125 -9.47 -16.62 -11.58
C PRO A 125 -8.88 -17.44 -12.74
N LYS A 126 -9.76 -18.03 -13.56
CA LYS A 126 -9.34 -18.68 -14.81
C LYS A 126 -9.01 -17.58 -15.82
N ARG A 127 -7.81 -17.61 -16.40
CA ARG A 127 -7.49 -16.71 -17.51
C ARG A 127 -7.90 -17.40 -18.81
N CYS A 128 -8.90 -16.84 -19.47
CA CYS A 128 -9.36 -17.32 -20.76
C CYS A 128 -8.95 -16.33 -21.85
N ALA A 129 -8.21 -16.83 -22.84
CA ALA A 129 -7.97 -16.12 -24.11
C ALA A 129 -8.77 -16.87 -25.18
N GLY A 130 -9.90 -16.28 -25.63
CA GLY A 130 -10.88 -16.98 -26.45
C GLY A 130 -11.61 -18.10 -25.69
N MET A 131 -11.96 -19.20 -26.36
CA MET A 131 -12.57 -20.39 -25.72
C MET A 131 -11.58 -21.23 -24.90
N ALA A 132 -10.28 -20.92 -24.96
CA ALA A 132 -9.25 -21.64 -24.22
C ALA A 132 -9.06 -20.99 -22.84
N CYS A 133 -9.72 -21.57 -21.83
CA CYS A 133 -9.46 -21.24 -20.44
C CYS A 133 -8.29 -22.08 -19.92
N ARG A 134 -7.13 -21.48 -19.73
CA ARG A 134 -6.03 -22.14 -19.01
C ARG A 134 -6.20 -21.82 -17.53
N HIS A 135 -6.17 -22.84 -16.68
CA HIS A 135 -5.84 -22.63 -15.28
C HIS A 135 -4.41 -22.10 -15.25
N GLU A 136 -4.22 -20.80 -14.98
CA GLU A 136 -2.89 -20.24 -14.84
C GLU A 136 -2.27 -20.72 -13.53
N GLN A 137 -1.82 -21.98 -13.52
CA GLN A 137 -0.88 -22.54 -12.55
C GLN A 137 0.57 -22.19 -12.97
N SER A 138 0.80 -21.02 -13.57
CA SER A 138 2.14 -20.54 -13.91
C SER A 138 2.87 -19.90 -12.72
N ALA A 139 2.61 -20.43 -11.54
CA ALA A 139 3.66 -20.68 -10.58
C ALA A 139 3.41 -22.10 -10.08
N ARG A 140 4.35 -23.02 -10.32
CA ARG A 140 4.55 -24.17 -9.43
C ARG A 140 4.83 -23.61 -8.03
N ALA A 141 3.79 -23.20 -7.31
CA ALA A 141 3.77 -23.40 -5.88
C ALA A 141 3.51 -24.90 -5.74
N SER A 142 4.59 -25.68 -5.84
CA SER A 142 4.63 -26.96 -5.17
C SER A 142 4.34 -26.64 -3.72
N VAL A 143 3.08 -26.82 -3.30
CA VAL A 143 2.73 -26.93 -1.89
C VAL A 143 3.22 -28.32 -1.46
N ALA A 144 4.55 -28.50 -1.50
CA ALA A 144 5.23 -29.51 -0.74
C ALA A 144 5.34 -28.95 0.68
N GLY A 145 4.25 -29.11 1.41
CA GLY A 145 4.14 -28.68 2.79
C GLY A 145 2.68 -28.72 3.19
N ARG A 146 2.27 -29.76 3.91
CA ARG A 146 1.02 -29.78 4.69
C ARG A 146 1.08 -28.71 5.79
N ALA A 147 1.06 -27.44 5.41
CA ALA A 147 0.72 -26.36 6.32
C ALA A 147 -0.80 -26.16 6.18
N GLY A 148 -1.55 -26.75 7.12
CA GLY A 148 -3.01 -26.74 7.13
C GLY A 148 -3.55 -25.31 7.10
N CYS A 149 -4.03 -24.89 5.94
CA CYS A 149 -4.72 -23.63 5.76
C CYS A 149 -6.21 -23.86 6.06
N PHE A 150 -6.78 -23.12 7.01
CA PHE A 150 -8.17 -23.35 7.45
C PHE A 150 -9.14 -23.09 6.31
N ARG A 151 -10.09 -23.99 6.05
CA ARG A 151 -11.12 -23.74 5.04
C ARG A 151 -12.22 -22.86 5.62
N LEU A 152 -12.33 -21.62 5.13
CA LEU A 152 -13.46 -20.74 5.41
C LEU A 152 -14.59 -21.04 4.42
N LEU A 153 -15.76 -21.29 4.97
CA LEU A 153 -17.01 -21.33 4.23
C LEU A 153 -17.66 -19.95 4.36
N PHE A 154 -17.56 -19.13 3.31
CA PHE A 154 -18.39 -17.94 3.19
C PHE A 154 -19.71 -18.37 2.57
N PHE A 155 -20.81 -18.28 3.33
CA PHE A 155 -22.14 -18.39 2.76
C PHE A 155 -22.52 -17.03 2.17
N PRO A 156 -23.06 -16.98 0.94
CA PRO A 156 -23.58 -15.74 0.39
C PRO A 156 -24.69 -15.24 1.33
N THR A 157 -24.55 -14.01 1.84
CA THR A 157 -25.67 -13.31 2.46
C THR A 157 -26.68 -13.00 1.36
N SER A 158 -27.83 -13.69 1.41
CA SER A 158 -28.98 -13.49 0.53
C SER A 158 -29.49 -12.05 0.54
#